data_AF-A0A832SM52-F1
#
_entry.id   AF-A0A832SM52-F1
#
_cell.length_a   1.000
_cell.length_b   1.000
_cell.length_c   1.000
_cell.angle_alpha   90.00
_cell.angle_beta   90.00
_cell.angle_gamma   90.00
#
_symmetry.space_group_name_H-M   'P 1'
#
loop_
_entity.id
_entity.type
_entity.pdbx_description
1 polymer ?
#
loop_
_entity_poly.entity_id
_entity_poly.type
_entity_poly.pdbx_seq_one_letter_code
_entity_poly.pdbx_strand_id
1 'polypeptide(L)'
;KKSFKNNLKQADALLKKYKKKATGQLRRYLITPEQEFVEAACLIAIVEKKDIPSDTKLAVMPESYVLGLLDCVGELKRRVFDEMRIGNIDEAIRFFEIMEGLYLQLYTFSLYDKVVKEARRKIDVNRILVDDVRSAITEEKRRTELIKALEKLQK
;
A
#
# COMPACT_ATOMS: atom_id res chain seq x y z
N LYS A 1 0.61 6.39 16.80
CA LYS A 1 1.95 6.54 16.16
C LYS A 1 3.09 5.79 16.88
N LYS A 2 3.29 5.93 18.21
CA LYS A 2 4.42 5.28 18.93
C LYS A 2 4.34 3.73 18.99
N SER A 3 3.14 3.17 19.11
CA SER A 3 2.91 1.71 19.14
C SER A 3 3.29 1.01 17.81
N PHE A 4 2.79 1.49 16.67
CA PHE A 4 3.08 0.92 15.35
C PHE A 4 4.58 0.85 15.01
N LYS A 5 5.34 1.91 15.36
CA LYS A 5 6.79 1.92 15.16
C LYS A 5 7.52 0.90 16.04
N ASN A 6 7.05 0.69 17.26
CA ASN A 6 7.62 -0.32 18.13
C ASN A 6 7.33 -1.72 17.59
N ASN A 7 6.11 -1.97 17.12
CA ASN A 7 5.74 -3.24 16.50
C ASN A 7 6.56 -3.50 15.23
N LEU A 8 6.76 -2.48 14.38
CA LEU A 8 7.58 -2.62 13.17
C LEU A 8 9.05 -2.91 13.50
N LYS A 9 9.62 -2.26 14.53
CA LYS A 9 10.98 -2.56 15.02
C LYS A 9 11.09 -3.98 15.57
N GLN A 10 10.07 -4.45 16.29
CA GLN A 10 10.03 -5.82 16.79
C GLN A 10 9.93 -6.83 15.65
N ALA A 11 9.10 -6.57 14.64
CA ALA A 11 8.98 -7.38 13.44
C ALA A 11 10.33 -7.48 12.69
N ASP A 12 11.01 -6.36 12.48
CA ASP A 12 12.36 -6.31 11.87
C ASP A 12 13.38 -7.16 12.67
N ALA A 13 13.39 -7.03 14.00
CA ALA A 13 14.28 -7.80 14.86
C ALA A 13 13.98 -9.32 14.79
N LEU A 14 12.70 -9.71 14.77
CA LEU A 14 12.29 -11.11 14.64
C LEU A 14 12.63 -11.67 13.27
N LEU A 15 12.36 -10.94 12.18
CA LEU A 15 12.71 -11.33 10.82
C LEU A 15 14.21 -11.55 10.68
N LYS A 16 15.04 -10.63 11.17
CA LYS A 16 16.51 -10.80 11.18
C LYS A 16 16.95 -12.05 11.95
N LYS A 17 16.32 -12.34 13.09
CA LYS A 17 16.60 -13.54 13.88
C LYS A 17 16.24 -14.82 13.12
N TYR A 18 15.06 -14.87 12.50
CA TYR A 18 14.59 -16.08 11.80
C TYR A 18 15.24 -16.26 10.43
N LYS A 19 15.64 -15.18 9.74
CA LYS A 19 16.40 -15.23 8.49
C LYS A 19 17.73 -15.94 8.62
N LYS A 20 18.41 -15.79 9.75
CA LYS A 20 19.64 -16.55 10.07
C LYS A 20 19.39 -18.04 10.25
N LYS A 21 18.17 -18.44 10.65
CA LYS A 21 17.80 -19.85 10.92
C LYS A 21 17.17 -20.53 9.71
N ALA A 22 16.50 -19.78 8.84
CA ALA A 22 15.83 -20.30 7.66
C ALA A 22 16.83 -20.50 6.51
N THR A 23 17.49 -21.66 6.48
CA THR A 23 18.43 -22.04 5.42
C THR A 23 17.77 -22.95 4.38
N GLY A 24 18.33 -22.96 3.16
CA GLY A 24 17.84 -23.78 2.05
C GLY A 24 16.36 -23.56 1.77
N GLN A 25 15.61 -24.67 1.71
CA GLN A 25 14.18 -24.65 1.42
C GLN A 25 13.32 -23.95 2.47
N LEU A 26 13.84 -23.74 3.70
CA LEU A 26 13.08 -23.07 4.77
C LEU A 26 12.88 -21.57 4.51
N ARG A 27 13.63 -20.96 3.58
CA ARG A 27 13.47 -19.55 3.21
C ARG A 27 12.07 -19.21 2.70
N ARG A 28 11.38 -20.17 2.07
CA ARG A 28 10.00 -19.98 1.57
C ARG A 28 9.01 -19.60 2.68
N TYR A 29 9.24 -20.05 3.91
CA TYR A 29 8.38 -19.73 5.06
C TYR A 29 8.58 -18.30 5.56
N LEU A 30 9.59 -17.59 5.07
CA LEU A 30 9.79 -16.16 5.35
C LEU A 30 9.03 -15.27 4.37
N ILE A 31 8.49 -15.80 3.27
CA ILE A 31 7.87 -14.97 2.23
C ILE A 31 6.70 -14.17 2.82
N THR A 32 5.74 -14.85 3.45
CA THR A 32 4.55 -14.21 4.04
C THR A 32 4.92 -13.24 5.17
N PRO A 33 5.77 -13.58 6.16
CA PRO A 33 6.19 -12.61 7.17
C PRO A 33 6.93 -11.39 6.61
N GLU A 34 7.80 -11.56 5.60
CA GLU A 34 8.49 -10.45 4.96
C GLU A 34 7.52 -9.58 4.15
N GLN A 35 6.51 -10.18 3.50
CA GLN A 35 5.46 -9.48 2.76
C GLN A 35 4.62 -8.58 3.67
N GLU A 36 4.11 -9.11 4.79
CA GLU A 36 3.36 -8.34 5.80
C GLU A 36 4.21 -7.20 6.40
N PHE A 37 5.50 -7.46 6.61
CA PHE A 37 6.43 -6.44 7.08
C PHE A 37 6.65 -5.32 6.06
N VAL A 38 6.76 -5.66 4.78
CA VAL A 38 6.88 -4.68 3.69
C VAL A 38 5.63 -3.82 3.60
N GLU A 39 4.44 -4.43 3.59
CA GLU A 39 3.16 -3.70 3.59
C GLU A 39 3.13 -2.67 4.72
N ALA A 40 3.37 -3.12 5.95
CA ALA A 40 3.35 -2.26 7.13
C ALA A 40 4.41 -1.14 7.06
N ALA A 41 5.64 -1.45 6.63
CA ALA A 41 6.72 -0.49 6.51
C ALA A 41 6.43 0.60 5.47
N CYS A 42 5.94 0.19 4.29
CA CYS A 42 5.60 1.08 3.18
C CYS A 42 4.40 1.95 3.54
N LEU A 43 3.34 1.38 4.12
CA LEU A 43 2.18 2.14 4.58
C LEU A 43 2.57 3.20 5.61
N ILE A 44 3.39 2.84 6.60
CA ILE A 44 3.87 3.79 7.61
C ILE A 44 4.67 4.92 6.95
N ALA A 45 5.54 4.61 5.98
CA ALA A 45 6.29 5.63 5.26
C ALA A 45 5.36 6.60 4.52
N ILE A 46 4.36 6.08 3.79
CA ILE A 46 3.40 6.87 3.02
C ILE A 46 2.54 7.76 3.92
N VAL A 47 2.06 7.25 5.05
CA VAL A 47 1.30 8.01 6.05
C VAL A 47 2.17 9.10 6.70
N GLU A 48 3.47 8.83 6.88
CA GLU A 48 4.42 9.82 7.39
C GLU A 48 4.98 10.76 6.32
N LYS A 49 4.48 10.67 5.08
CA LYS A 49 4.94 11.48 3.93
C LYS A 49 6.45 11.35 3.70
N LYS A 50 6.95 10.11 3.81
CA LYS A 50 8.34 9.72 3.54
C LYS A 50 8.40 8.83 2.32
N ASP A 51 9.60 8.72 1.75
CA ASP A 51 9.87 7.80 0.65
C ASP A 51 9.62 6.34 1.05
N ILE A 52 9.05 5.58 0.12
CA ILE A 52 8.85 4.15 0.24
C ILE A 52 10.24 3.48 0.35
N PRO A 53 10.51 2.71 1.42
CA PRO A 53 11.81 2.09 1.61
C PRO A 53 12.05 0.98 0.59
N SER A 54 13.25 0.88 0.03
CA SER A 54 13.63 -0.21 -0.88
C SER A 54 13.70 -1.57 -0.17
N ASP A 55 13.60 -2.64 -0.97
CA ASP A 55 13.85 -4.03 -0.55
C ASP A 55 15.20 -4.20 0.16
N THR A 56 16.25 -3.57 -0.36
CA THR A 56 17.60 -3.56 0.21
C THR A 56 17.64 -2.87 1.58
N LYS A 57 16.92 -1.77 1.75
CA LYS A 57 16.81 -1.06 3.03
C LYS A 57 16.03 -1.85 4.07
N LEU A 58 14.98 -2.57 3.64
CA LEU A 58 14.20 -3.46 4.48
C LEU A 58 14.88 -4.82 4.72
N ALA A 59 15.93 -5.14 3.96
CA ALA A 59 16.65 -6.41 4.00
C ALA A 59 15.73 -7.64 3.81
N VAL A 60 14.74 -7.54 2.91
CA VAL A 60 13.78 -8.60 2.56
C VAL A 60 14.10 -9.23 1.20
N MET A 61 13.44 -10.33 0.86
CA MET A 61 13.52 -10.93 -0.47
C MET A 61 12.78 -10.07 -1.52
N PRO A 62 13.27 -9.98 -2.77
CA PRO A 62 12.59 -9.23 -3.82
C PRO A 62 11.15 -9.68 -4.07
N GLU A 63 10.89 -10.99 -4.01
CA GLU A 63 9.53 -11.56 -4.14
C GLU A 63 8.59 -11.03 -3.05
N SER A 64 9.01 -11.11 -1.79
CA SER A 64 8.26 -10.56 -0.65
C SER A 64 8.04 -9.06 -0.75
N TYR A 65 9.01 -8.32 -1.28
CA TYR A 65 8.89 -6.88 -1.46
C TYR A 65 7.80 -6.52 -2.49
N VAL A 66 7.80 -7.17 -3.65
CA VAL A 66 6.77 -6.97 -4.68
C VAL A 66 5.39 -7.35 -4.14
N LEU A 67 5.26 -8.50 -3.47
CA LEU A 67 3.99 -8.95 -2.90
C LEU A 67 3.48 -7.99 -1.80
N GLY A 68 4.37 -7.49 -0.94
CA GLY A 68 3.99 -6.55 0.12
C GLY A 68 3.58 -5.18 -0.42
N LEU A 69 4.23 -4.71 -1.49
CA LEU A 69 3.78 -3.50 -2.19
C LEU A 69 2.40 -3.69 -2.85
N LEU A 70 2.13 -4.87 -3.40
CA LEU A 70 0.82 -5.20 -3.97
C LEU A 70 -0.28 -5.20 -2.90
N ASP A 71 -0.01 -5.71 -1.70
CA ASP A 71 -0.98 -5.65 -0.60
C ASP A 71 -1.14 -4.25 -0.03
N CYS A 72 -0.07 -3.46 -0.01
CA CYS A 72 -0.12 -2.05 0.38
C CYS A 72 -1.10 -1.23 -0.47
N VAL A 73 -1.32 -1.58 -1.75
CA VAL A 73 -2.35 -0.93 -2.60
C VAL A 73 -3.74 -1.10 -2.01
N GLY A 74 -4.06 -2.29 -1.48
CA GLY A 74 -5.33 -2.56 -0.81
C GLY A 74 -5.51 -1.75 0.49
N GLU A 75 -4.43 -1.59 1.24
CA GLU A 75 -4.46 -0.78 2.45
C GLU A 75 -4.55 0.73 2.15
N LEU A 76 -3.96 1.20 1.05
CA LEU A 76 -4.16 2.57 0.58
C LEU A 76 -5.62 2.86 0.21
N LYS A 77 -6.35 1.91 -0.39
CA LYS A 77 -7.80 2.04 -0.58
C LYS A 77 -8.51 2.31 0.75
N ARG A 78 -8.20 1.55 1.82
CA ARG A 78 -8.78 1.79 3.15
C ARG A 78 -8.49 3.22 3.63
N ARG A 79 -7.23 3.67 3.49
CA ARG A 79 -6.84 5.05 3.86
C ARG A 79 -7.57 6.12 3.07
N VAL A 80 -7.79 5.92 1.77
CA VAL A 80 -8.59 6.84 0.95
C VAL A 80 -10.01 6.99 1.51
N PHE A 81 -10.71 5.87 1.73
CA PHE A 81 -12.07 5.90 2.27
C PHE A 81 -12.15 6.45 3.70
N ASP A 82 -11.16 6.17 4.54
CA ASP A 82 -11.08 6.76 5.89
C ASP A 82 -10.99 8.28 5.86
N GLU A 83 -10.15 8.85 4.99
CA GLU A 83 -10.00 10.29 4.85
C GLU A 83 -11.27 10.92 4.23
N MET A 84 -11.87 10.28 3.22
CA MET A 84 -13.16 10.71 2.65
C MET A 84 -14.26 10.77 3.72
N ARG A 85 -14.33 9.76 4.61
CA ARG A 85 -15.33 9.68 5.67
C ARG A 85 -15.27 10.86 6.64
N ILE A 86 -14.09 11.42 6.89
CA ILE A 86 -13.91 12.59 7.76
C ILE A 86 -13.87 13.92 6.99
N GLY A 87 -14.15 13.90 5.68
CA GLY A 87 -14.16 15.07 4.82
C GLY A 87 -12.78 15.59 4.41
N ASN A 88 -11.71 14.83 4.66
CA ASN A 88 -10.34 15.22 4.31
C ASN A 88 -9.99 14.81 2.87
N ILE A 89 -10.60 15.50 1.90
CA ILE A 89 -10.52 15.12 0.48
C ILE A 89 -9.12 15.28 -0.09
N ASP A 90 -8.37 16.30 0.31
CA ASP A 90 -7.02 16.52 -0.21
C ASP A 90 -6.08 15.37 0.17
N GLU A 91 -6.17 14.86 1.39
CA GLU A 91 -5.37 13.71 1.82
C GLU A 91 -5.86 12.39 1.18
N ALA A 92 -7.19 12.25 0.96
CA ALA A 92 -7.74 11.14 0.21
C ALA A 92 -7.20 11.08 -1.23
N ILE A 93 -7.14 12.23 -1.92
CA ILE A 93 -6.54 12.36 -3.26
C ILE A 93 -5.07 11.98 -3.22
N ARG A 94 -4.30 12.47 -2.23
CA ARG A 94 -2.88 12.12 -2.09
C ARG A 94 -2.67 10.60 -1.94
N PHE A 95 -3.48 9.93 -1.12
CA PHE A 95 -3.39 8.47 -0.99
C PHE A 95 -3.76 7.76 -2.30
N PHE A 96 -4.77 8.25 -3.02
CA PHE A 96 -5.16 7.69 -4.30
C PHE A 96 -4.07 7.83 -5.37
N GLU A 97 -3.41 9.00 -5.48
CA GLU A 97 -2.31 9.21 -6.43
C GLU A 97 -1.14 8.24 -6.18
N ILE A 98 -0.80 7.99 -4.92
CA ILE A 98 0.24 7.03 -4.54
C ILE A 98 -0.21 5.59 -4.85
N MET A 99 -1.47 5.27 -4.57
CA MET A 99 -2.07 3.97 -4.87
C MET A 99 -2.03 3.66 -6.38
N GLU A 100 -2.44 4.62 -7.20
CA GLU A 100 -2.43 4.52 -8.66
C GLU A 100 -0.98 4.40 -9.19
N GLY A 101 -0.07 5.24 -8.70
CA GLY A 101 1.34 5.19 -9.06
C GLY A 101 2.00 3.84 -8.75
N LEU A 102 1.73 3.28 -7.57
CA LEU A 102 2.20 1.95 -7.19
C LEU A 102 1.63 0.87 -8.10
N TYR A 103 0.32 0.89 -8.36
CA TYR A 103 -0.30 -0.06 -9.28
C TYR A 103 0.35 -0.03 -10.67
N LEU A 104 0.55 1.16 -11.25
CA LEU A 104 1.15 1.32 -12.58
C LEU A 104 2.59 0.80 -12.64
N GLN A 105 3.40 1.07 -11.60
CA GLN A 105 4.76 0.55 -11.51
C GLN A 105 4.77 -0.98 -11.39
N LEU A 106 3.87 -1.54 -10.59
CA LEU A 106 3.80 -2.98 -10.32
C LEU A 106 3.11 -3.76 -11.45
N TYR A 107 2.35 -3.10 -12.31
CA TYR A 107 1.59 -3.74 -13.40
C TYR A 107 2.47 -4.63 -14.30
N THR A 108 3.72 -4.24 -14.52
CA THR A 108 4.69 -5.00 -15.34
C THR A 108 4.97 -6.39 -14.78
N PHE A 109 4.85 -6.61 -13.46
CA PHE A 109 5.03 -7.92 -12.84
C PHE A 109 3.92 -8.93 -13.19
N SER A 110 2.78 -8.47 -13.73
CA SER A 110 1.70 -9.36 -14.19
C SER A 110 2.14 -10.29 -15.34
N LEU A 111 3.18 -9.91 -16.08
CA LEU A 111 3.77 -10.69 -17.17
C LEU A 111 4.71 -11.79 -16.65
N TYR A 112 5.09 -11.73 -15.37
CA TYR A 112 6.12 -12.58 -14.76
C TYR A 112 5.57 -13.45 -13.61
N ASP A 113 4.33 -13.94 -13.72
CA ASP A 113 3.69 -14.77 -12.68
C ASP A 113 4.44 -16.07 -12.34
N LYS A 114 5.28 -16.56 -13.28
CA LYS A 114 6.16 -17.71 -13.03
C LYS A 114 7.36 -17.38 -12.13
N VAL A 115 7.68 -16.10 -11.96
CA VAL A 115 8.83 -15.60 -11.19
C VAL A 115 8.39 -15.14 -9.81
N VAL A 116 7.27 -14.44 -9.71
CA VAL A 116 6.63 -14.04 -8.44
C VAL A 116 5.26 -14.67 -8.41
N LYS A 117 5.13 -15.76 -7.66
CA LYS A 117 3.83 -16.44 -7.55
C LYS A 117 2.81 -15.49 -6.93
N GLU A 118 1.56 -15.57 -7.37
CA GLU A 118 0.44 -14.74 -6.89
C GLU A 118 0.43 -13.28 -7.35
N ALA A 119 1.53 -12.76 -7.92
CA ALA A 119 1.61 -11.37 -8.36
C ALA A 119 0.50 -11.02 -9.36
N ARG A 120 0.25 -11.89 -10.35
CA ARG A 120 -0.79 -11.62 -11.36
C ARG A 120 -2.18 -11.48 -10.74
N ARG A 121 -2.55 -12.43 -9.86
CA ARG A 121 -3.84 -12.40 -9.17
C ARG A 121 -3.99 -11.11 -8.34
N LYS A 122 -2.95 -10.72 -7.59
CA LYS A 122 -2.99 -9.48 -6.79
C LYS A 122 -3.06 -8.23 -7.67
N ILE A 123 -2.36 -8.20 -8.81
CA ILE A 123 -2.44 -7.08 -9.77
C ILE A 123 -3.84 -6.96 -10.38
N ASP A 124 -4.47 -8.08 -10.74
CA ASP A 124 -5.84 -8.10 -11.26
C ASP A 124 -6.83 -7.55 -10.23
N VAL A 125 -6.66 -7.91 -8.95
CA VAL A 125 -7.43 -7.33 -7.84
C VAL A 125 -7.15 -5.84 -7.72
N ASN A 126 -5.88 -5.43 -7.71
CA ASN A 126 -5.49 -4.03 -7.57
C ASN A 126 -6.05 -3.14 -8.68
N ARG A 127 -6.20 -3.64 -9.90
CA ARG A 127 -6.89 -2.92 -10.98
C ARG A 127 -8.30 -2.52 -10.58
N ILE A 128 -9.07 -3.49 -10.07
CA ILE A 128 -10.45 -3.25 -9.61
C ILE A 128 -10.45 -2.23 -8.46
N LEU A 129 -9.53 -2.38 -7.50
CA LEU A 129 -9.43 -1.46 -6.37
C LEU A 129 -9.12 -0.02 -6.81
N VAL A 130 -8.21 0.17 -7.76
CA VAL A 130 -7.86 1.49 -8.31
C VAL A 130 -9.06 2.10 -9.05
N ASP A 131 -9.76 1.31 -9.86
CA ASP A 131 -10.93 1.78 -10.61
C ASP A 131 -12.10 2.19 -9.68
N ASP A 132 -12.34 1.42 -8.62
CA ASP A 132 -13.32 1.74 -7.58
C ASP A 132 -13.00 3.09 -6.91
N VAL A 133 -11.75 3.26 -6.47
CA VAL A 133 -11.32 4.47 -5.76
C VAL A 133 -11.34 5.68 -6.68
N ARG A 134 -10.93 5.52 -7.94
CA ARG A 134 -10.98 6.60 -8.94
C ARG A 134 -12.40 7.13 -9.11
N SER A 135 -13.38 6.22 -9.19
CA SER A 135 -14.79 6.57 -9.30
C SER A 135 -15.26 7.34 -8.06
N ALA A 136 -14.97 6.83 -6.86
CA ALA A 136 -15.38 7.42 -5.60
C ALA A 136 -14.77 8.82 -5.37
N ILE A 137 -13.47 9.00 -5.66
CA ILE A 137 -12.79 10.31 -5.55
C ILE A 137 -13.36 11.32 -6.55
N THR A 138 -13.65 10.88 -7.78
CA THR A 138 -14.24 11.76 -8.79
C THR A 138 -15.60 12.28 -8.35
N GLU A 139 -16.44 11.41 -7.78
CA GLU A 139 -17.75 11.80 -7.25
C GLU A 139 -17.64 12.77 -6.07
N GLU A 140 -16.82 12.46 -5.06
CA GLU A 140 -16.67 13.32 -3.88
C GLU A 140 -16.09 14.70 -4.21
N LYS A 141 -15.18 14.78 -5.20
CA LYS A 141 -14.67 16.07 -5.69
C LYS A 141 -15.80 16.93 -6.27
N ARG A 142 -16.62 16.35 -7.15
CA ARG A 142 -17.76 17.05 -7.77
C ARG A 142 -18.82 17.45 -6.75
N ARG A 143 -19.11 16.58 -5.77
CA ARG A 143 -20.00 16.87 -4.65
C ARG A 143 -19.51 18.05 -3.83
N THR A 144 -18.21 18.11 -3.56
CA THR A 144 -17.59 19.21 -2.80
C THR A 144 -17.62 20.53 -3.54
N GLU A 145 -17.36 20.52 -4.85
CA GLU A 145 -17.50 21.71 -5.70
C GLU A 145 -18.94 22.24 -5.70
N LEU A 146 -19.93 21.35 -5.76
CA LEU A 146 -21.34 21.70 -5.69
C LEU A 146 -21.72 22.33 -4.34
N ILE A 147 -21.34 21.71 -3.21
CA ILE A 147 -21.61 22.25 -1.87
C ILE A 147 -21.03 23.66 -1.74
N LYS A 148 -19.78 23.87 -2.15
CA LYS A 148 -19.13 25.19 -2.15
C LYS A 148 -19.87 26.22 -3.01
N ALA A 149 -20.46 25.81 -4.13
CA ALA A 149 -21.26 26.69 -4.97
C ALA A 149 -22.58 27.09 -4.29
N LEU A 150 -23.26 26.15 -3.64
CA LEU A 150 -24.51 26.40 -2.91
C LEU A 150 -24.30 27.33 -1.70
N GLU A 151 -23.22 27.15 -0.94
CA GLU A 151 -22.87 28.02 0.18
C GLU A 151 -22.61 29.47 -0.25
N LYS A 152 -22.09 29.68 -1.47
CA LYS A 152 -21.90 31.03 -2.03
C LYS A 152 -23.21 31.71 -2.41
N LEU A 153 -24.23 30.95 -2.79
CA LEU A 153 -25.55 31.48 -3.15
C LEU A 153 -26.42 31.84 -1.94
N GLN A 154 -26.08 31.29 -0.75
CA GLN A 154 -26.74 31.63 0.51
C GLN A 154 -26.21 32.92 1.17
N LYS A 155 -25.14 33.51 0.62
CA LYS A 155 -24.58 34.80 1.04
C LYS A 155 -25.09 35.93 0.15
#